data_AF-A0A378AH29-F1
#
_entry.id   AF-A0A378AH29-F1
#
_cell.length_a   1.000
_cell.length_b   1.000
_cell.length_c   1.000
_cell.angle_alpha   90.00
_cell.angle_beta   90.00
_cell.angle_gamma   90.00
#
_symmetry.space_group_name_H-M   'P 1'
#
loop_
_entity.id
_entity.type
_entity.pdbx_description
1 polymer ?
#
loop_
_entity_poly.entity_id
_entity_poly.type
_entity_poly.pdbx_seq_one_letter_code
_entity_poly.pdbx_strand_id
1 'polypeptide(L)'
;MLVKVKGTPLADNDDVDAFDFIRTIAIARIMMPTSYVRLSAGREQMNEQTQAMCFMAGANSIFYGCKLLTTPNPEEDKDLQLFRKLGINPQQTAVLEGDNEQQQRLEQALLTPDTEEYYNAAAL
;
A
#
# COMPACT_ATOMS: atom_id res chain seq x y z
N MET A 1 -7.48 7.08 10.21
CA MET A 1 -8.64 7.04 11.13
C MET A 1 -8.80 5.61 11.63
N LEU A 2 -8.92 5.42 12.95
CA LEU A 2 -9.24 4.09 13.49
C LEU A 2 -10.67 3.73 13.05
N VAL A 3 -10.87 2.54 12.49
CA VAL A 3 -12.21 2.04 12.21
C VAL A 3 -12.78 1.47 13.50
N LYS A 4 -13.68 2.23 14.14
CA LYS A 4 -14.37 1.83 15.37
C LYS A 4 -15.40 0.74 15.05
N VAL A 5 -15.31 -0.39 15.74
CA VAL A 5 -16.20 -1.55 15.51
C VAL A 5 -16.90 -1.91 16.80
N LYS A 6 -18.24 -1.96 16.78
CA LYS A 6 -19.07 -2.35 17.93
C LYS A 6 -18.61 -3.70 18.48
N GLY A 7 -18.45 -3.78 19.81
CA GLY A 7 -17.98 -4.99 20.50
C GLY A 7 -16.47 -5.04 20.71
N THR A 8 -15.69 -4.14 20.10
CA THR A 8 -14.28 -3.95 20.46
C THR A 8 -14.14 -2.99 21.65
N PRO A 9 -13.09 -3.11 22.48
CA PRO A 9 -12.84 -2.14 23.57
C PRO A 9 -12.63 -0.70 23.11
N LEU A 10 -12.35 -0.49 21.81
CA LEU A 10 -12.10 0.84 21.21
C LEU A 10 -13.31 1.37 20.42
N ALA A 11 -14.49 0.75 20.57
CA ALA A 11 -15.68 1.14 19.82
C ALA A 11 -16.11 2.60 20.10
N ASP A 12 -15.95 3.05 21.34
CA ASP A 12 -16.42 4.36 21.83
C ASP A 12 -15.27 5.36 22.06
N ASN A 13 -14.10 5.11 21.49
CA ASN A 13 -12.98 6.04 21.57
C ASN A 13 -13.28 7.36 20.87
N ASP A 14 -12.56 8.42 21.23
CA ASP A 14 -12.61 9.69 20.51
C ASP A 14 -12.04 9.57 19.09
N ASP A 15 -12.53 10.42 18.18
CA ASP A 15 -11.95 10.56 16.85
C ASP A 15 -10.61 11.30 16.89
N VAL A 16 -9.70 10.88 16.01
CA VAL A 16 -8.43 11.56 15.83
C VAL A 16 -8.65 12.79 14.96
N ASP A 17 -8.09 13.93 15.36
CA ASP A 17 -8.12 15.13 14.53
C ASP A 17 -7.44 14.88 13.18
N ALA A 18 -8.04 15.40 12.10
CA ALA A 18 -7.54 15.16 10.76
C ALA A 18 -6.10 15.67 10.58
N PHE A 19 -5.72 16.78 11.21
CA PHE A 19 -4.37 17.33 11.14
C PHE A 19 -3.35 16.47 11.89
N ASP A 20 -3.73 15.82 12.99
CA ASP A 20 -2.84 14.87 13.68
C ASP A 20 -2.59 13.63 12.81
N PHE A 21 -3.62 13.15 12.11
CA PHE A 21 -3.45 12.08 11.15
C PHE A 21 -2.53 12.47 9.98
N ILE A 22 -2.74 13.66 9.39
CA ILE A 22 -1.87 14.21 8.32
C ILE A 22 -0.44 14.37 8.82
N ARG A 23 -0.24 14.89 10.04
CA ARG A 23 1.08 15.04 10.67
C ARG A 23 1.79 13.70 10.82
N THR A 24 1.05 12.66 11.18
CA THR A 24 1.60 11.29 11.30
C THR A 24 2.17 10.80 9.96
N ILE A 25 1.45 11.05 8.86
CA ILE A 25 1.93 10.73 7.50
C ILE A 25 3.19 11.54 7.15
N ALA A 26 3.19 12.85 7.43
CA ALA A 26 4.34 13.71 7.16
C ALA A 26 5.59 13.26 7.90
N ILE A 27 5.45 12.91 9.20
CA ILE A 27 6.55 12.37 10.01
C ILE A 27 7.06 11.06 9.40
N ALA A 28 6.17 10.14 9.04
CA ALA A 28 6.55 8.86 8.44
C ALA A 28 7.33 9.06 7.13
N ARG A 29 6.89 9.97 6.27
CA ARG A 29 7.59 10.33 5.01
C ARG A 29 8.98 10.89 5.29
N ILE A 30 9.12 11.81 6.25
CA ILE A 30 10.41 12.43 6.57
C ILE A 30 11.37 11.40 7.18
N MET A 31 10.88 10.58 8.10
CA MET A 31 11.69 9.55 8.77
C MET A 31 12.12 8.42 7.82
N MET A 32 11.30 8.11 6.81
CA MET A 32 11.53 7.00 5.88
C MET A 32 11.38 7.46 4.42
N PRO A 33 12.34 8.23 3.88
CA PRO A 33 12.19 8.88 2.57
C PRO A 33 12.00 7.92 1.40
N THR A 34 12.59 6.72 1.47
CA THR A 34 12.55 5.71 0.40
C THR A 34 11.36 4.75 0.49
N SER A 35 10.61 4.79 1.61
CA SER A 35 9.51 3.86 1.84
C SER A 35 8.22 4.31 1.15
N TYR A 36 7.38 3.34 0.78
CA TYR A 36 5.98 3.60 0.46
C TYR A 36 5.22 3.84 1.76
N VAL A 37 4.55 4.99 1.86
CA VAL A 37 3.67 5.32 2.98
C VAL A 37 2.24 5.09 2.50
N ARG A 38 1.61 4.02 2.99
CA ARG A 38 0.29 3.58 2.53
C ARG A 38 -0.84 4.18 3.35
N LEU A 39 -1.62 5.06 2.74
CA LEU A 39 -2.89 5.52 3.27
C LEU A 39 -3.92 4.39 3.14
N SER A 40 -4.16 3.68 4.24
CA SER A 40 -4.85 2.38 4.23
C SER A 40 -6.27 2.48 4.80
N ALA A 41 -6.48 1.97 6.02
CA ALA A 41 -7.80 1.89 6.64
C ALA A 41 -8.35 3.26 7.07
N GLY A 42 -9.68 3.37 7.03
CA GLY A 42 -10.39 4.56 7.48
C GLY A 42 -10.44 5.71 6.47
N ARG A 43 -10.04 5.48 5.21
CA ARG A 43 -10.18 6.47 4.11
C ARG A 43 -11.63 6.85 3.85
N GLU A 44 -12.56 5.92 4.04
CA GLU A 44 -13.99 6.20 3.87
C GLU A 44 -14.50 7.27 4.83
N GLN A 45 -13.89 7.39 6.01
CA GLN A 45 -14.24 8.43 6.99
C GLN A 45 -13.54 9.78 6.72
N MET A 46 -12.63 9.83 5.73
CA MET A 46 -11.92 11.05 5.37
C MET A 46 -12.61 11.75 4.20
N ASN A 47 -12.79 13.06 4.31
CA ASN A 47 -13.21 13.88 3.17
C ASN A 47 -12.09 13.98 2.10
N GLU A 48 -12.45 14.46 0.90
CA GLU A 48 -11.51 14.57 -0.23
C GLU A 48 -10.28 15.42 0.11
N GLN A 49 -10.46 16.51 0.86
CA GLN A 49 -9.41 17.45 1.24
C GLN A 49 -8.40 16.80 2.19
N THR A 50 -8.85 16.02 3.16
CA THR A 50 -7.98 15.26 4.08
C THR A 50 -7.18 14.22 3.31
N GLN A 51 -7.79 13.51 2.36
CA GLN A 51 -7.06 12.57 1.51
C GLN A 51 -6.02 13.28 0.64
N ALA A 52 -6.38 14.42 0.03
CA ALA A 52 -5.46 15.25 -0.74
C ALA A 52 -4.26 15.72 0.09
N MET A 53 -4.52 16.19 1.32
CA MET A 53 -3.48 16.57 2.27
C MET A 53 -2.60 15.39 2.68
N CYS A 54 -3.15 14.19 2.82
CA CYS A 54 -2.34 12.98 3.11
C CYS A 54 -1.39 12.65 1.94
N PHE A 55 -1.84 12.77 0.69
CA PHE A 55 -0.97 12.60 -0.48
C PHE A 55 0.11 13.69 -0.52
N MET A 56 -0.26 14.95 -0.27
CA MET A 56 0.70 16.07 -0.21
C MET A 56 1.73 15.89 0.92
N ALA A 57 1.30 15.35 2.07
CA ALA A 57 2.17 15.04 3.20
C ALA A 57 3.15 13.88 2.94
N GLY A 58 2.91 13.08 1.90
CA GLY A 58 3.84 12.05 1.45
C GLY A 58 3.28 10.64 1.39
N ALA A 59 1.99 10.41 1.61
CA ALA A 59 1.37 9.14 1.28
C ALA A 59 1.45 8.90 -0.24
N ASN A 60 1.79 7.68 -0.66
CA ASN A 60 1.96 7.34 -2.07
C ASN A 60 1.51 5.90 -2.40
N SER A 61 0.67 5.30 -1.54
CA SER A 61 0.06 3.99 -1.77
C SER A 61 -1.31 3.96 -1.08
N ILE A 62 -2.26 3.20 -1.63
CA ILE A 62 -3.59 2.95 -1.06
C ILE A 62 -4.03 1.50 -1.24
N PHE A 63 -5.08 1.08 -0.54
CA PHE A 63 -5.90 -0.06 -0.95
C PHE A 63 -6.98 0.41 -1.92
N TYR A 64 -7.06 -0.25 -3.07
CA TYR A 64 -8.04 0.02 -4.13
C TYR A 64 -9.02 -1.15 -4.25
N GLY A 65 -10.31 -0.84 -4.34
CA GLY A 65 -11.41 -1.82 -4.39
C GLY A 65 -12.52 -1.51 -3.38
N CYS A 66 -13.69 -2.14 -3.54
CA CYS A 66 -14.90 -1.78 -2.76
C CYS A 66 -14.85 -2.14 -1.26
N LYS A 67 -13.94 -3.03 -0.84
CA LYS A 67 -13.81 -3.47 0.56
C LYS A 67 -12.35 -3.72 0.94
N LEU A 68 -12.05 -3.49 2.22
CA LEU A 68 -10.81 -3.97 2.83
C LEU A 68 -11.01 -5.45 3.27
N LEU A 69 -10.41 -5.83 4.40
CA LEU A 69 -10.53 -7.17 4.95
C LEU A 69 -11.95 -7.46 5.47
N THR A 70 -12.49 -6.56 6.28
CA THR A 70 -13.81 -6.72 6.94
C THR A 70 -14.63 -5.43 6.98
N THR A 71 -14.08 -4.32 6.49
CA THR A 71 -14.66 -2.97 6.59
C THR A 71 -14.80 -2.34 5.21
N PRO A 72 -15.75 -1.40 5.02
CA PRO A 72 -15.91 -0.68 3.77
C PRO A 72 -14.65 0.10 3.38
N ASN A 73 -14.41 0.23 2.08
CA ASN A 73 -13.38 1.08 1.48
C ASN A 73 -14.05 2.04 0.50
N PRO A 74 -13.44 3.20 0.17
CA PRO A 74 -13.94 4.03 -0.92
C PRO A 74 -14.13 3.23 -2.20
N GLU A 75 -15.22 3.50 -2.90
CA GLU A 75 -15.50 2.91 -4.20
C GLU A 75 -14.41 3.28 -5.23
N GLU A 76 -14.15 2.35 -6.13
CA GLU A 76 -13.14 2.46 -7.18
C GLU A 76 -13.28 3.75 -8.00
N ASP A 77 -14.51 4.10 -8.38
CA ASP A 77 -14.80 5.30 -9.17
C ASP A 77 -14.48 6.61 -8.42
N LYS A 78 -14.71 6.63 -7.10
CA LYS A 78 -14.43 7.78 -6.24
C LYS A 78 -12.92 8.02 -6.13
N ASP A 79 -12.15 6.95 -5.98
CA ASP A 79 -10.70 7.01 -5.95
C ASP A 79 -10.12 7.50 -7.27
N LEU A 80 -10.60 6.97 -8.39
CA LEU A 80 -10.18 7.40 -9.73
C LEU A 80 -10.52 8.87 -9.97
N GLN A 81 -11.69 9.34 -9.54
CA GLN A 81 -12.07 10.75 -9.67
C GLN A 81 -11.16 11.66 -8.84
N LEU A 82 -10.87 11.30 -7.59
CA LEU A 82 -9.96 12.06 -6.74
C LEU A 82 -8.55 12.11 -7.33
N PHE A 83 -8.04 10.99 -7.82
CA PHE A 83 -6.72 10.93 -8.45
C PHE A 83 -6.62 11.81 -9.70
N ARG A 84 -7.67 11.83 -10.53
CA ARG A 84 -7.75 12.75 -11.68
C ARG A 84 -7.74 14.22 -11.24
N LYS A 85 -8.50 14.58 -10.20
CA LYS A 85 -8.52 15.95 -9.65
C LYS A 85 -7.15 16.38 -9.14
N LEU A 86 -6.41 15.47 -8.51
CA LEU A 86 -5.09 15.74 -7.91
C LEU A 86 -3.92 15.55 -8.89
N GLY A 87 -4.16 15.02 -10.09
CA GLY A 87 -3.11 14.70 -11.07
C GLY A 87 -2.22 13.52 -10.65
N ILE A 88 -2.73 12.60 -9.82
CA ILE A 88 -1.99 11.42 -9.33
C ILE A 88 -2.17 10.28 -10.32
N ASN A 89 -1.05 9.66 -10.72
CA ASN A 89 -1.04 8.54 -11.66
C ASN A 89 -0.55 7.25 -10.97
N PRO A 90 -1.04 6.08 -11.40
CA PRO A 90 -0.48 4.82 -10.96
C PRO A 90 0.97 4.70 -11.39
N GLN A 91 1.80 4.14 -10.50
CA GLN A 91 3.18 3.84 -10.82
C GLN A 91 3.24 2.81 -11.94
N GLN A 92 3.93 3.15 -13.02
CA GLN A 92 4.15 2.22 -14.12
C GLN A 92 5.24 1.23 -13.72
N THR A 93 4.89 -0.05 -13.67
CA THR A 93 5.84 -1.14 -13.53
C THR A 93 5.99 -1.82 -14.88
N ALA A 94 7.21 -1.86 -15.42
CA ALA A 94 7.50 -2.67 -16.59
C ALA A 94 7.62 -4.13 -16.15
N VAL A 95 6.72 -4.98 -16.64
CA VAL A 95 6.93 -6.43 -16.60
C VAL A 95 7.84 -6.74 -17.79
N LEU A 96 9.14 -6.93 -17.53
CA LEU A 96 10.12 -7.15 -18.59
C LEU A 96 9.98 -8.54 -19.24
N GLU A 97 9.40 -9.49 -18.52
CA GLU A 97 9.26 -10.89 -18.91
C GLU A 97 7.94 -11.45 -18.41
N GLY A 98 7.24 -12.19 -19.27
CA GLY A 98 5.98 -12.82 -18.90
C GLY A 98 6.15 -13.89 -17.82
N ASP A 99 5.07 -14.22 -17.12
CA ASP A 99 5.07 -15.20 -16.02
C ASP A 99 5.75 -16.54 -16.42
N ASN A 100 5.53 -16.99 -17.66
CA ASN A 100 6.15 -18.21 -18.20
C ASN A 100 7.68 -18.11 -18.34
N GLU A 101 8.20 -16.95 -18.76
CA GLU A 101 9.64 -16.72 -18.93
C GLU A 101 10.33 -16.62 -17.56
N GLN A 102 9.67 -15.96 -16.59
CA GLN A 102 10.13 -15.94 -15.20
C GLN A 102 10.15 -17.34 -14.59
N GLN A 103 9.10 -18.13 -14.82
CA GLN A 103 9.01 -19.51 -14.33
C GLN A 103 10.13 -20.38 -14.93
N GLN A 104 10.36 -20.31 -16.24
CA GLN A 104 11.45 -21.05 -16.88
C GLN A 104 12.84 -20.67 -16.35
N ARG A 105 13.08 -19.38 -16.07
CA ARG A 105 14.34 -18.94 -15.46
C ARG A 105 14.52 -19.51 -14.05
N LEU A 106 13.48 -19.44 -13.23
CA LEU A 106 13.52 -19.98 -11.87
C LEU A 106 13.76 -21.48 -11.87
N GLU A 107 13.10 -22.23 -12.76
CA GLU A 107 13.32 -23.65 -12.97
C GLU A 107 14.78 -23.93 -13.40
N GLN A 108 15.33 -23.17 -14.34
CA GLN A 108 16.74 -23.31 -14.74
C GLN A 108 17.73 -23.02 -13.60
N ALA A 109 17.48 -21.98 -12.79
CA ALA A 109 18.31 -21.64 -11.65
C ALA A 109 18.29 -22.74 -10.57
N LEU A 110 17.14 -23.40 -10.34
CA LEU A 110 17.03 -24.54 -9.43
C LEU A 110 17.76 -25.79 -9.95
N LEU A 111 17.86 -25.94 -11.28
CA LEU A 111 18.56 -27.05 -11.94
C LEU A 111 20.09 -26.88 -11.97
N THR A 112 20.60 -25.69 -11.68
CA THR A 112 22.04 -25.39 -11.54
C THR A 112 22.38 -24.91 -10.12
N PRO A 113 22.22 -25.77 -9.09
CA PRO A 113 22.28 -25.36 -7.69
C PRO A 113 23.70 -25.11 -7.17
N ASP A 114 24.75 -25.52 -7.91
CA ASP A 114 26.14 -25.28 -7.52
C ASP A 114 26.63 -24.01 -8.20
N THR A 115 26.68 -22.93 -7.42
CA THR A 115 27.14 -21.61 -7.85
C THR A 115 28.24 -21.14 -6.90
N GLU A 116 29.02 -20.12 -7.23
CA GLU A 116 30.05 -19.59 -6.32
C GLU A 116 29.48 -19.16 -4.94
N GLU A 117 28.18 -18.85 -4.87
CA GLU A 117 27.50 -18.37 -3.67
C GLU A 117 26.74 -19.48 -2.90
N TYR A 118 26.46 -20.63 -3.55
CA TYR A 118 25.64 -21.70 -2.96
C TYR A 118 26.22 -23.08 -3.30
N TYR A 119 26.49 -23.87 -2.25
CA TYR A 119 27.00 -25.23 -2.35
C TYR A 119 25.86 -26.27 -2.29
N ASN A 120 25.79 -27.17 -3.27
CA ASN A 120 24.78 -28.23 -3.30
C ASN A 120 25.26 -29.51 -2.56
N ALA A 121 24.81 -29.69 -1.32
CA ALA A 121 25.15 -30.87 -0.51
C ALA A 121 24.49 -32.20 -0.96
N ALA A 122 23.56 -32.18 -1.92
CA ALA A 122 22.88 -33.37 -2.43
C ALA A 122 23.54 -33.98 -3.69
N ALA A 123 24.67 -33.43 -4.15
CA ALA A 123 25.39 -33.88 -5.34
C ALA A 123 26.43 -35.00 -5.08
N LEU A 124 26.45 -35.58 -3.86
CA LEU A 124 27.25 -36.76 -3.47
C LEU A 124 26.40 -38.04 -3.55
#